data_AF-A0A7G9QMC4-F1
#
_entry.id   AF-A0A7G9QMC4-F1
#
_cell.length_a   1.000
_cell.length_b   1.000
_cell.length_c   1.000
_cell.angle_alpha   90.00
_cell.angle_beta   90.00
_cell.angle_gamma   90.00
#
_symmetry.space_group_name_H-M   'P 1'
#
loop_
_entity.id
_entity.type
_entity.pdbx_description
1 polymer ?
#
loop_
_entity_poly.entity_id
_entity_poly.type
_entity_poly.pdbx_seq_one_letter_code
_entity_poly.pdbx_strand_id
1 'polypeptide(L)'
;MDGQELKILFNHDKAYLTPDRPMTFEQIGLPEIAKKGFKSPAYWTFIVKRYFEHERKIFCEVLSYHTGETEFESNQKEISGILNTLKTVTFKSIDTGGLLETLSGGRQSSFYHPRYIPTNRVTHYPGVELFVRPHQKRTFTETFFIALKNVHFISGGVSFNLTIQGQNKPSQFTILNEDIREEFDAIKNYFANVLKTKKIQVTATAELSDNEIISKFATSPEIDKINRELIENVKFDFLRAAKKKTAINVDKNLFTMEEYFDAFTDNKLKPGTFYINDNNFLEDLLNVSATKHYKHLRYLSSKHATEVMKLRFTQNPFSFFFLIQGEMNYHIVWETLNTAEATYIWSIEKAPDVLKSTLKQMEDIINLIKSKGRTAYLIIEEDSFSRVYHDYTEPADGFVKWKSEIERILT
;
A
#
# COMPACT_ATOMS: atom_id res chain seq x y z
N MET A 1 29.90 2.84 5.03
CA MET A 1 29.66 1.40 5.30
C MET A 1 29.36 0.60 4.02
N ASP A 2 28.93 1.23 2.92
CA ASP A 2 28.69 0.56 1.65
C ASP A 2 29.90 -0.24 1.17
N GLY A 3 29.65 -1.46 0.67
CA GLY A 3 30.67 -2.40 0.21
C GLY A 3 31.40 -3.16 1.31
N GLN A 4 31.15 -2.89 2.59
CA GLN A 4 31.80 -3.62 3.68
C GLN A 4 31.20 -5.01 3.88
N GLU A 5 32.08 -6.00 4.04
CA GLU A 5 31.71 -7.35 4.48
C GLU A 5 31.73 -7.42 6.01
N LEU A 6 30.63 -7.92 6.57
CA LEU A 6 30.38 -7.99 8.00
C LEU A 6 29.80 -9.37 8.37
N LYS A 7 29.82 -9.68 9.66
CA LYS A 7 29.19 -10.86 10.25
C LYS A 7 27.99 -10.47 11.10
N ILE A 8 26.97 -11.33 11.09
CA ILE A 8 25.90 -11.32 12.09
C ILE A 8 25.92 -12.68 12.79
N LEU A 9 25.93 -12.65 14.12
CA LEU A 9 25.97 -13.83 14.96
C LEU A 9 24.57 -14.08 15.52
N PHE A 10 24.16 -15.33 15.57
CA PHE A 10 22.89 -15.77 16.12
C PHE A 10 23.14 -16.66 17.32
N ASN A 11 22.49 -16.31 18.43
CA ASN A 11 22.49 -17.13 19.63
C ASN A 11 21.05 -17.21 20.15
N HIS A 12 20.46 -18.39 20.09
CA HIS A 12 19.06 -18.64 20.43
C HIS A 12 18.10 -17.70 19.70
N ASP A 13 17.49 -16.75 20.41
CA ASP A 13 16.46 -15.81 19.94
C ASP A 13 17.02 -14.42 19.62
N LYS A 14 18.35 -14.24 19.64
CA LYS A 14 19.01 -12.94 19.45
C LYS A 14 20.02 -12.97 18.33
N ALA A 15 20.11 -11.85 17.63
CA ALA A 15 21.12 -11.59 16.61
C ALA A 15 22.06 -10.46 17.04
N TYR A 16 23.33 -10.53 16.66
CA TYR A 16 24.39 -9.62 17.11
C TYR A 16 25.23 -9.15 15.92
N LEU A 17 25.28 -7.84 15.72
CA LEU A 17 26.26 -7.18 14.84
C LEU A 17 27.50 -6.70 15.62
N THR A 18 27.38 -6.63 16.94
CA THR A 18 28.43 -6.27 17.89
C THR A 18 28.19 -7.08 19.17
N PRO A 19 29.21 -7.25 20.03
CA PRO A 19 29.02 -7.93 21.31
C PRO A 19 28.06 -7.20 22.25
N ASP A 20 27.98 -5.87 22.13
CA ASP A 20 27.36 -5.00 23.14
C ASP A 20 25.85 -4.84 22.97
N ARG A 21 25.31 -5.09 21.76
CA ARG A 21 23.90 -4.80 21.44
C ARG A 21 23.23 -5.94 20.66
N PRO A 22 22.29 -6.69 21.28
CA PRO A 22 21.43 -7.61 20.55
C PRO A 22 20.38 -6.88 19.71
N MET A 23 19.97 -7.51 18.61
CA MET A 23 18.85 -7.13 17.74
C MET A 23 17.81 -8.26 17.73
N THR A 24 16.53 -7.90 17.63
CA THR A 24 15.44 -8.87 17.47
C THR A 24 15.35 -9.35 16.03
N PHE A 25 14.70 -10.50 15.82
CA PHE A 25 14.51 -11.06 14.48
C PHE A 25 13.62 -10.21 13.57
N GLU A 26 12.69 -9.42 14.13
CA GLU A 26 11.96 -8.42 13.33
C GLU A 26 12.89 -7.29 12.86
N GLN A 27 13.82 -6.84 13.71
CA GLN A 27 14.75 -5.77 13.36
C GLN A 27 15.75 -6.17 12.27
N ILE A 28 15.98 -7.46 12.08
CA ILE A 28 16.86 -7.99 11.03
C ILE A 28 16.09 -8.61 9.84
N GLY A 29 14.76 -8.50 9.85
CA GLY A 29 13.90 -8.96 8.76
C GLY A 29 13.90 -10.47 8.53
N LEU A 30 14.06 -11.29 9.59
CA LEU A 30 13.95 -12.74 9.45
C LEU A 30 12.47 -13.17 9.31
N PRO A 31 12.19 -14.21 8.50
CA PRO A 31 10.84 -14.75 8.35
C PRO A 31 10.34 -15.40 9.65
N GLU A 32 9.02 -15.51 9.80
CA GLU A 32 8.34 -16.05 11.00
C GLU A 32 8.86 -17.42 11.45
N ILE A 33 9.33 -18.25 10.53
CA ILE A 33 9.92 -19.57 10.84
C ILE A 33 11.15 -19.48 11.76
N ALA A 34 11.88 -18.35 11.72
CA ALA A 34 13.05 -18.11 12.56
C ALA A 34 12.70 -17.77 14.01
N LYS A 35 11.44 -17.40 14.33
CA LYS A 35 11.01 -17.09 15.71
C LYS A 35 11.17 -18.27 16.69
N LYS A 36 11.33 -19.49 16.17
CA LYS A 36 11.66 -20.68 16.98
C LYS A 36 13.08 -20.66 17.56
N GLY A 37 13.91 -19.68 17.16
CA GLY A 37 15.28 -19.55 17.61
C GLY A 37 16.24 -20.51 16.89
N PHE A 38 17.53 -20.19 16.99
CA PHE A 38 18.61 -21.04 16.51
C PHE A 38 18.94 -22.08 17.57
N LYS A 39 18.94 -23.37 17.19
CA LYS A 39 19.24 -24.49 18.10
C LYS A 39 20.70 -24.56 18.53
N SER A 40 21.60 -23.95 17.76
CA SER A 40 23.03 -23.87 18.05
C SER A 40 23.52 -22.50 17.59
N PRO A 41 24.66 -22.00 18.12
CA PRO A 41 25.27 -20.79 17.61
C PRO A 41 25.43 -20.87 16.08
N ALA A 42 25.17 -19.77 15.40
CA ALA A 42 25.35 -19.67 13.95
C ALA A 42 25.83 -18.27 13.61
N TYR A 43 26.46 -18.11 12.44
CA TYR A 43 26.80 -16.79 11.95
C TYR A 43 26.66 -16.73 10.44
N TRP A 44 26.27 -15.58 9.94
CA TRP A 44 26.22 -15.31 8.51
C TRP A 44 27.22 -14.21 8.17
N THR A 45 27.90 -14.37 7.05
CA THR A 45 28.66 -13.27 6.45
C THR A 45 27.76 -12.57 5.43
N PHE A 46 27.85 -11.25 5.33
CA PHE A 46 27.06 -10.46 4.39
C PHE A 46 27.82 -9.23 3.94
N ILE A 47 27.47 -8.71 2.77
CA ILE A 47 27.99 -7.44 2.27
C ILE A 47 26.92 -6.36 2.38
N VAL A 48 27.31 -5.17 2.88
CA VAL A 48 26.45 -3.99 2.91
C VAL A 48 26.34 -3.44 1.49
N LYS A 49 25.14 -3.50 0.92
CA LYS A 49 24.85 -2.91 -0.40
C LYS A 49 24.55 -1.42 -0.30
N ARG A 50 23.93 -1.00 0.79
CA ARG A 50 23.60 0.41 1.02
C ARG A 50 23.39 0.69 2.51
N TYR A 51 23.93 1.80 3.00
CA TYR A 51 23.75 2.32 4.34
C TYR A 51 22.94 3.62 4.28
N PHE A 52 21.84 3.65 5.04
CA PHE A 52 20.97 4.80 5.20
C PHE A 52 21.22 5.41 6.58
N GLU A 53 22.13 6.38 6.64
CA GLU A 53 22.61 6.99 7.90
C GLU A 53 21.47 7.62 8.70
N HIS A 54 20.63 8.45 8.07
CA HIS A 54 19.52 9.13 8.74
C HIS A 54 18.46 8.16 9.27
N GLU A 55 18.20 7.07 8.56
CA GLU A 55 17.24 6.03 8.94
C GLU A 55 17.85 5.01 9.92
N ARG A 56 19.17 5.04 10.12
CA ARG A 56 19.94 4.06 10.87
C ARG A 56 19.65 2.63 10.38
N LYS A 57 19.64 2.44 9.05
CA LYS A 57 19.30 1.18 8.39
C LYS A 57 20.41 0.74 7.44
N ILE A 58 20.64 -0.57 7.33
CA ILE A 58 21.48 -1.14 6.28
C ILE A 58 20.71 -2.13 5.42
N PHE A 59 20.99 -2.12 4.13
CA PHE A 59 20.54 -3.11 3.15
C PHE A 59 21.72 -3.98 2.74
N CYS A 60 21.55 -5.30 2.85
CA CYS A 60 22.64 -6.26 2.83
C CYS A 60 22.33 -7.43 1.90
N GLU A 61 23.36 -8.16 1.47
CA GLU A 61 23.23 -9.44 0.78
C GLU A 61 24.05 -10.48 1.52
N VAL A 62 23.41 -11.58 1.93
CA VAL A 62 24.11 -12.68 2.59
C VAL A 62 25.10 -13.31 1.62
N LEU A 63 26.33 -13.51 2.07
CA LEU A 63 27.40 -14.16 1.31
C LEU A 63 27.54 -15.61 1.75
N SER A 64 27.37 -15.92 3.03
CA SER A 64 27.45 -17.31 3.51
C SER A 64 26.68 -17.56 4.80
N TYR A 65 26.32 -18.82 5.01
CA TYR A 65 25.67 -19.33 6.20
C TYR A 65 26.60 -20.34 6.89
N HIS A 66 26.74 -20.22 8.21
CA HIS A 66 27.60 -21.10 9.01
C HIS A 66 26.92 -21.47 10.33
N THR A 67 27.11 -22.72 10.76
CA THR A 67 26.83 -23.18 12.12
C THR A 67 28.11 -23.16 12.96
N GLY A 68 27.98 -22.81 14.24
CA GLY A 68 29.07 -22.69 15.20
C GLY A 68 29.31 -21.26 15.68
N GLU A 69 30.24 -21.14 16.62
CA GLU A 69 30.69 -19.87 17.17
C GLU A 69 31.76 -19.22 16.28
N THR A 70 31.80 -17.90 16.29
CA THR A 70 32.84 -17.11 15.62
C THR A 70 33.04 -15.80 16.36
N GLU A 71 34.07 -15.05 16.00
CA GLU A 71 34.28 -13.69 16.47
C GLU A 71 34.07 -12.65 15.36
N PHE A 72 33.79 -11.42 15.78
CA PHE A 72 33.78 -10.27 14.88
C PHE A 72 35.20 -9.92 14.44
N GLU A 73 35.34 -9.63 13.15
CA GLU A 73 36.58 -9.18 12.53
C GLU A 73 36.99 -7.79 13.03
N SER A 74 38.29 -7.46 12.98
CA SER A 74 38.82 -6.19 13.51
C SER A 74 38.18 -4.96 12.86
N ASN A 75 37.94 -5.00 11.55
CA ASN A 75 37.25 -3.93 10.81
C ASN A 75 35.81 -3.71 11.30
N GLN A 76 35.12 -4.77 11.73
CA GLN A 76 33.76 -4.68 12.28
C GLN A 76 33.78 -4.13 13.71
N LYS A 77 34.80 -4.48 14.51
CA LYS A 77 35.01 -3.93 15.85
C LYS A 77 35.29 -2.42 15.80
N GLU A 78 36.04 -1.94 14.80
CA GLU A 78 36.33 -0.51 14.60
C GLU A 78 35.08 0.33 14.29
N ILE A 79 34.10 -0.23 13.56
CA ILE A 79 32.84 0.44 13.23
C ILE A 79 31.70 0.13 14.20
N SER A 80 31.99 -0.55 15.32
CA SER A 80 30.99 -0.99 16.32
C SER A 80 30.13 0.16 16.84
N GLY A 81 30.70 1.35 17.02
CA GLY A 81 29.96 2.55 17.41
C GLY A 81 28.82 2.88 16.44
N ILE A 82 29.03 2.76 15.13
CA ILE A 82 28.02 3.00 14.11
C ILE A 82 27.02 1.84 14.05
N LEU A 83 27.49 0.59 14.09
CA LEU A 83 26.64 -0.60 14.10
C LEU A 83 25.68 -0.60 15.29
N ASN A 84 26.17 -0.18 16.46
CA ASN A 84 25.39 -0.03 17.68
C ASN A 84 24.30 1.05 17.58
N THR A 85 24.28 1.91 16.56
CA THR A 85 23.18 2.86 16.33
C THR A 85 22.08 2.32 15.43
N LEU A 86 22.31 1.22 14.70
CA LEU A 86 21.36 0.70 13.72
C LEU A 86 20.02 0.32 14.36
N LYS A 87 18.93 0.62 13.67
CA LYS A 87 17.57 0.21 14.03
C LYS A 87 17.13 -1.03 13.25
N THR A 88 17.56 -1.14 12.00
CA THR A 88 17.09 -2.19 11.09
C THR A 88 18.21 -2.69 10.17
N VAL A 89 18.27 -4.01 10.00
CA VAL A 89 19.05 -4.68 8.95
C VAL A 89 18.07 -5.37 8.01
N THR A 90 18.24 -5.19 6.71
CA THR A 90 17.38 -5.84 5.72
C THR A 90 18.24 -6.59 4.72
N PHE A 91 17.99 -7.88 4.55
CA PHE A 91 18.67 -8.70 3.56
C PHE A 91 17.89 -8.70 2.24
N LYS A 92 18.60 -8.54 1.12
CA LYS A 92 18.08 -8.59 -0.26
C LYS A 92 17.33 -9.90 -0.52
N SER A 93 17.87 -10.99 0.01
CA SER A 93 17.30 -12.33 -0.01
C SER A 93 17.95 -13.14 1.10
N ILE A 94 17.18 -13.97 1.76
CA ILE A 94 17.68 -15.00 2.68
C ILE A 94 17.42 -16.34 1.99
N ASP A 95 18.47 -17.14 1.87
CA ASP A 95 18.37 -18.49 1.33
C ASP A 95 17.65 -19.36 2.36
N THR A 96 16.50 -19.91 1.96
CA THR A 96 15.68 -20.75 2.86
C THR A 96 16.45 -21.98 3.32
N GLY A 97 17.33 -22.55 2.48
CA GLY A 97 18.17 -23.69 2.84
C GLY A 97 19.18 -23.35 3.92
N GLY A 98 19.99 -22.31 3.69
CA GLY A 98 20.98 -21.82 4.65
C GLY A 98 20.36 -21.34 5.96
N LEU A 99 19.18 -20.71 5.90
CA LEU A 99 18.40 -20.38 7.09
C LEU A 99 17.97 -21.63 7.85
N LEU A 100 17.35 -22.62 7.18
CA LEU A 100 16.89 -23.85 7.83
C LEU A 100 18.06 -24.70 8.39
N GLU A 101 19.20 -24.73 7.70
CA GLU A 101 20.41 -25.40 8.16
C GLU A 101 20.97 -24.74 9.43
N THR A 102 21.06 -23.42 9.43
CA THR A 102 21.51 -22.67 10.61
C THR A 102 20.52 -22.72 11.77
N LEU A 103 19.21 -22.73 11.51
CA LEU A 103 18.17 -22.92 12.52
C LEU A 103 18.18 -24.33 13.13
N SER A 104 18.43 -25.36 12.32
CA SER A 104 18.40 -26.77 12.75
C SER A 104 19.66 -27.22 13.48
N GLY A 105 20.76 -26.47 13.39
CA GLY A 105 22.04 -26.79 14.04
C GLY A 105 22.81 -27.90 13.33
N GLY A 106 22.77 -27.93 11.99
CA GLY A 106 23.48 -28.91 11.17
C GLY A 106 24.99 -29.02 11.51
N ARG A 107 25.57 -30.22 11.31
CA ARG A 107 27.02 -30.47 11.49
C ARG A 107 27.82 -29.42 10.71
N GLN A 108 28.84 -28.81 11.34
CA GLN A 108 29.70 -27.76 10.79
C GLN A 108 29.85 -27.85 9.26
N SER A 109 29.08 -27.02 8.56
CA SER A 109 29.06 -26.91 7.11
C SER A 109 29.02 -25.42 6.77
N SER A 110 29.92 -25.01 5.89
CA SER A 110 29.97 -23.65 5.36
C SER A 110 29.24 -23.62 4.02
N PHE A 111 28.14 -22.88 3.92
CA PHE A 111 27.41 -22.68 2.67
C PHE A 111 27.81 -21.33 2.08
N TYR A 112 28.59 -21.32 0.99
CA TYR A 112 29.05 -20.09 0.32
C TYR A 112 28.18 -19.74 -0.90
N HIS A 113 27.75 -18.47 -1.02
CA HIS A 113 27.35 -17.90 -2.31
C HIS A 113 28.59 -17.79 -3.21
N PRO A 114 28.53 -18.15 -4.51
CA PRO A 114 29.65 -17.95 -5.39
C PRO A 114 29.81 -16.46 -5.71
N ARG A 115 30.89 -15.82 -5.25
CA ARG A 115 31.40 -14.60 -5.86
C ARG A 115 32.88 -14.71 -6.21
N TYR A 116 33.12 -14.21 -7.42
CA TYR A 116 34.36 -13.88 -8.11
C TYR A 116 35.62 -13.76 -7.23
N ILE A 117 36.63 -14.59 -7.50
CA ILE A 117 37.98 -14.47 -6.94
C ILE A 117 38.79 -13.52 -7.84
N PRO A 118 39.37 -12.42 -7.33
CA PRO A 118 40.45 -11.72 -8.01
C PRO A 118 41.67 -12.63 -7.99
N THR A 119 42.15 -13.00 -9.18
CA THR A 119 43.42 -13.69 -9.36
C THR A 119 44.55 -12.86 -8.75
N ASN A 120 45.19 -13.36 -7.69
CA ASN A 120 46.66 -13.40 -7.60
C ASN A 120 47.18 -14.09 -6.32
N ARG A 121 48.23 -14.91 -6.55
CA ARG A 121 49.23 -15.49 -5.63
C ARG A 121 48.95 -16.86 -4.98
N VAL A 122 49.24 -17.87 -5.81
CA VAL A 122 50.03 -19.10 -5.57
C VAL A 122 50.50 -19.40 -4.14
N THR A 123 50.24 -20.61 -3.65
CA THR A 123 51.26 -21.53 -3.07
C THR A 123 50.82 -23.00 -3.23
N HIS A 124 51.76 -23.85 -3.64
CA HIS A 124 51.62 -25.28 -3.96
C HIS A 124 51.41 -26.16 -2.71
N TYR A 125 50.46 -27.10 -2.78
CA TYR A 125 50.54 -28.40 -2.08
C TYR A 125 50.06 -29.51 -3.02
N PRO A 126 50.81 -30.61 -3.20
CA PRO A 126 50.35 -31.75 -3.98
C PRO A 126 49.58 -32.74 -3.10
N GLY A 127 48.37 -33.13 -3.51
CA GLY A 127 47.67 -34.24 -2.86
C GLY A 127 46.18 -34.37 -3.20
N VAL A 128 45.86 -35.41 -3.98
CA VAL A 128 44.56 -36.05 -4.20
C VAL A 128 43.55 -35.29 -5.09
N GLU A 129 43.54 -35.62 -6.39
CA GLU A 129 42.42 -35.31 -7.28
C GLU A 129 41.23 -36.23 -6.98
N LEU A 130 40.33 -35.75 -6.12
CA LEU A 130 38.94 -36.21 -6.13
C LEU A 130 38.28 -35.66 -7.40
N PHE A 131 37.96 -36.52 -8.35
CA PHE A 131 37.07 -36.18 -9.47
C PHE A 131 35.65 -35.89 -8.93
N VAL A 132 35.43 -34.68 -8.43
CA VAL A 132 34.09 -34.13 -8.22
C VAL A 132 33.56 -33.76 -9.60
N ARG A 133 32.60 -34.52 -10.12
CA ARG A 133 31.86 -34.09 -11.32
C ARG A 133 31.22 -32.73 -10.99
N PRO A 134 31.53 -31.64 -11.71
CA PRO A 134 30.88 -30.37 -11.46
C PRO A 134 29.39 -30.52 -11.77
N HIS A 135 28.53 -30.22 -10.79
CA HIS A 135 27.10 -30.06 -11.01
C HIS A 135 26.89 -29.08 -12.17
N GLN A 136 26.23 -29.51 -13.23
CA GLN A 136 26.01 -28.66 -14.40
C GLN A 136 24.96 -27.61 -14.06
N LYS A 137 25.42 -26.44 -13.60
CA LYS A 137 24.56 -25.27 -13.45
C LYS A 137 24.17 -24.76 -14.83
N ARG A 138 22.87 -24.71 -15.10
CA ARG A 138 22.31 -24.13 -16.33
C ARG A 138 21.46 -22.93 -15.95
N THR A 139 21.78 -21.78 -16.52
CA THR A 139 20.94 -20.59 -16.38
C THR A 139 20.05 -20.50 -17.60
N PHE A 140 18.76 -20.38 -17.36
CA PHE A 140 17.75 -20.15 -18.38
C PHE A 140 17.22 -18.73 -18.24
N THR A 141 17.33 -17.94 -19.29
CA THR A 141 16.73 -16.62 -19.37
C THR A 141 15.83 -16.57 -20.59
N GLU A 142 14.55 -16.27 -20.36
CA GLU A 142 13.55 -16.15 -21.41
C GLU A 142 12.86 -14.80 -21.31
N THR A 143 12.68 -14.16 -22.46
CA THR A 143 11.90 -12.93 -22.56
C THR A 143 10.68 -13.18 -23.43
N PHE A 144 9.50 -12.87 -22.90
CA PHE A 144 8.23 -13.11 -23.59
C PHE A 144 7.20 -12.08 -23.16
N PHE A 145 6.08 -12.04 -23.88
CA PHE A 145 4.94 -11.20 -23.55
C PHE A 145 3.82 -12.02 -22.94
N ILE A 146 3.31 -11.58 -21.80
CA ILE A 146 2.11 -12.14 -21.17
C ILE A 146 1.02 -11.09 -21.09
N ALA A 147 -0.23 -11.49 -21.31
CA ALA A 147 -1.35 -10.57 -21.15
C ALA A 147 -1.50 -10.18 -19.67
N LEU A 148 -1.71 -8.90 -19.38
CA LEU A 148 -1.89 -8.41 -18.00
C LEU A 148 -3.08 -9.07 -17.29
N LYS A 149 -4.09 -9.51 -18.05
CA LYS A 149 -5.22 -10.30 -17.51
C LYS A 149 -4.82 -11.71 -17.04
N ASN A 150 -3.71 -12.26 -17.51
CA ASN A 150 -3.26 -13.63 -17.22
C ASN A 150 -2.23 -13.70 -16.07
N VAL A 151 -1.78 -12.56 -15.55
CA VAL A 151 -0.95 -12.49 -14.34
C VAL A 151 -1.84 -12.26 -13.12
N HIS A 152 -1.34 -12.45 -11.91
CA HIS A 152 -2.08 -12.24 -10.66
C HIS A 152 -1.34 -11.23 -9.79
N PHE A 153 -2.02 -10.16 -9.39
CA PHE A 153 -1.46 -9.15 -8.49
C PHE A 153 -1.50 -9.75 -7.08
N ILE A 154 -0.36 -9.72 -6.42
CA ILE A 154 -0.18 -10.20 -5.05
C ILE A 154 0.46 -9.08 -4.23
N SER A 155 0.40 -9.18 -2.90
CA SER A 155 1.09 -8.20 -2.06
C SER A 155 2.59 -8.17 -2.39
N GLY A 156 3.08 -7.00 -2.81
CA GLY A 156 4.48 -6.81 -3.18
C GLY A 156 4.86 -7.28 -4.59
N GLY A 157 3.89 -7.53 -5.49
CA GLY A 157 4.22 -7.78 -6.89
C GLY A 157 3.16 -8.46 -7.75
N VAL A 158 3.61 -9.14 -8.80
CA VAL A 158 2.78 -9.83 -9.78
C VAL A 158 3.30 -11.25 -9.99
N SER A 159 2.43 -12.25 -9.89
CA SER A 159 2.76 -13.66 -10.12
C SER A 159 2.18 -14.20 -11.43
N PHE A 160 2.87 -15.17 -12.02
CA PHE A 160 2.43 -15.91 -13.21
C PHE A 160 3.08 -17.29 -13.28
N ASN A 161 2.54 -18.18 -14.10
CA ASN A 161 3.09 -19.52 -14.30
C ASN A 161 3.82 -19.61 -15.65
N LEU A 162 5.02 -20.19 -15.66
CA LEU A 162 5.82 -20.46 -16.85
C LEU A 162 6.37 -21.88 -16.80
N THR A 163 6.25 -22.61 -17.91
CA THR A 163 6.88 -23.92 -18.09
C THR A 163 8.27 -23.72 -18.68
N ILE A 164 9.31 -24.01 -17.89
CA ILE A 164 10.70 -23.87 -18.31
C ILE A 164 11.06 -25.04 -19.24
N GLN A 165 11.85 -24.78 -20.29
CA GLN A 165 12.34 -25.85 -21.17
C GLN A 165 13.12 -26.91 -20.38
N GLY A 166 12.71 -28.18 -20.51
CA GLY A 166 13.29 -29.30 -19.76
C GLY A 166 12.56 -29.63 -18.45
N GLN A 167 11.52 -28.87 -18.08
CA GLN A 167 10.62 -29.15 -16.96
C GLN A 167 9.22 -29.52 -17.47
N ASN A 168 8.62 -30.57 -16.90
CA ASN A 168 7.26 -30.99 -17.27
C ASN A 168 6.16 -30.28 -16.47
N LYS A 169 6.52 -29.51 -15.43
CA LYS A 169 5.56 -28.80 -14.57
C LYS A 169 5.74 -27.28 -14.68
N PRO A 170 4.63 -26.52 -14.79
CA PRO A 170 4.69 -25.07 -14.74
C PRO A 170 5.21 -24.61 -13.38
N SER A 171 6.08 -23.63 -13.40
CA SER A 171 6.65 -22.98 -12.22
C SER A 171 6.03 -21.60 -12.05
N GLN A 172 5.65 -21.26 -10.82
CA GLN A 172 5.25 -19.90 -10.49
C GLN A 172 6.48 -18.99 -10.40
N PHE A 173 6.40 -17.85 -11.06
CA PHE A 173 7.36 -16.74 -10.99
C PHE A 173 6.66 -15.51 -10.41
N THR A 174 7.45 -14.64 -9.79
CA THR A 174 6.99 -13.39 -9.20
C THR A 174 7.87 -12.25 -9.67
N ILE A 175 7.24 -11.18 -10.16
CA ILE A 175 7.84 -9.87 -10.43
C ILE A 175 7.59 -9.01 -9.21
N LEU A 176 8.64 -8.59 -8.52
CA LEU A 176 8.53 -7.82 -7.28
C LEU A 176 8.21 -6.34 -7.56
N ASN A 177 7.25 -5.80 -6.83
CA ASN A 177 6.94 -4.38 -6.77
C ASN A 177 6.15 -4.08 -5.47
N GLU A 178 6.77 -3.34 -4.55
CA GLU A 178 6.23 -3.05 -3.21
C GLU A 178 4.96 -2.19 -3.21
N ASP A 179 4.74 -1.39 -4.27
CA ASP A 179 3.55 -0.54 -4.40
C ASP A 179 2.31 -1.35 -4.81
N ILE A 180 2.49 -2.59 -5.29
CA ILE A 180 1.39 -3.45 -5.75
C ILE A 180 0.73 -4.15 -4.58
N ARG A 181 -0.60 -4.07 -4.54
CA ARG A 181 -1.45 -4.78 -3.61
C ARG A 181 -2.35 -5.79 -4.32
N GLU A 182 -2.77 -6.83 -3.61
CA GLU A 182 -3.63 -7.89 -4.17
C GLU A 182 -5.00 -7.35 -4.62
N GLU A 183 -5.53 -6.34 -3.94
CA GLU A 183 -6.82 -5.73 -4.29
C GLU A 183 -6.80 -5.05 -5.67
N PHE A 184 -5.62 -4.77 -6.21
CA PHE A 184 -5.46 -4.22 -7.56
C PHE A 184 -5.74 -5.24 -8.67
N ASP A 185 -5.81 -6.54 -8.35
CA ASP A 185 -6.16 -7.58 -9.31
C ASP A 185 -7.51 -7.32 -9.99
N ALA A 186 -8.47 -6.81 -9.21
CA ALA A 186 -9.82 -6.48 -9.66
C ALA A 186 -9.87 -5.31 -10.68
N ILE A 187 -8.80 -4.50 -10.75
CA ILE A 187 -8.71 -3.29 -11.59
C ILE A 187 -7.60 -3.33 -12.63
N LYS A 188 -7.09 -4.51 -12.98
CA LYS A 188 -6.07 -4.67 -14.05
C LYS A 188 -6.37 -3.92 -15.35
N ASN A 189 -7.64 -3.77 -15.72
CA ASN A 189 -8.03 -3.01 -16.91
C ASN A 189 -7.63 -1.53 -16.83
N TYR A 190 -7.70 -0.92 -15.65
CA TYR A 190 -7.27 0.47 -15.46
C TYR A 190 -5.75 0.58 -15.60
N PHE A 191 -4.99 -0.34 -14.99
CA PHE A 191 -3.55 -0.41 -15.19
C PHE A 191 -3.19 -0.61 -16.67
N ALA A 192 -3.91 -1.46 -17.41
CA ALA A 192 -3.71 -1.62 -18.84
C ALA A 192 -3.94 -0.32 -19.64
N ASN A 193 -4.96 0.46 -19.26
CA ASN A 193 -5.26 1.74 -19.90
C ASN A 193 -4.17 2.79 -19.62
N VAL A 194 -3.77 2.94 -18.35
CA VAL A 194 -2.75 3.93 -17.94
C VAL A 194 -1.36 3.55 -18.46
N LEU A 195 -0.99 2.27 -18.42
CA LEU A 195 0.25 1.75 -19.03
C LEU A 195 0.20 1.74 -20.56
N LYS A 196 -0.97 2.01 -21.16
CA LYS A 196 -1.22 1.98 -22.60
C LYS A 196 -0.85 0.64 -23.27
N THR A 197 -0.99 -0.47 -22.54
CA THR A 197 -0.71 -1.81 -23.05
C THR A 197 -1.57 -2.87 -22.34
N LYS A 198 -1.97 -3.92 -23.08
CA LYS A 198 -2.67 -5.10 -22.54
C LYS A 198 -1.74 -6.26 -22.25
N LYS A 199 -0.46 -6.13 -22.60
CA LYS A 199 0.59 -7.14 -22.40
C LYS A 199 1.77 -6.51 -21.69
N ILE A 200 2.40 -7.27 -20.82
CA ILE A 200 3.65 -6.89 -20.17
C ILE A 200 4.78 -7.73 -20.76
N GLN A 201 5.94 -7.12 -20.92
CA GLN A 201 7.17 -7.84 -21.24
C GLN A 201 7.73 -8.41 -19.95
N VAL A 202 8.03 -9.69 -19.95
CA VAL A 202 8.60 -10.39 -18.81
C VAL A 202 9.94 -10.96 -19.21
N THR A 203 10.97 -10.68 -18.40
CA THR A 203 12.24 -11.38 -18.47
C THR A 203 12.32 -12.31 -17.27
N ALA A 204 12.11 -13.60 -17.50
CA ALA A 204 12.18 -14.64 -16.48
C ALA A 204 13.56 -15.31 -16.52
N THR A 205 14.20 -15.42 -15.36
CA THR A 205 15.48 -16.12 -15.19
C THR A 205 15.30 -17.23 -14.17
N ALA A 206 15.75 -18.44 -14.52
CA ALA A 206 15.78 -19.57 -13.61
C ALA A 206 17.15 -20.25 -13.67
N GLU A 207 17.71 -20.56 -12.51
CA GLU A 207 18.94 -21.35 -12.41
C GLU A 207 18.58 -22.79 -12.07
N LEU A 208 19.11 -23.73 -12.84
CA LEU A 208 18.95 -25.16 -12.61
C LEU A 208 20.30 -25.80 -12.25
N SER A 209 20.28 -26.75 -11.31
CA SER A 209 21.38 -27.68 -11.04
C SER A 209 20.81 -29.08 -11.01
N ASP A 210 21.43 -30.00 -11.74
CA ASP A 210 20.95 -31.40 -11.88
C ASP A 210 19.46 -31.50 -12.21
N ASN A 211 18.97 -30.60 -13.08
CA ASN A 211 17.57 -30.52 -13.47
C ASN A 211 16.58 -30.09 -12.37
N GLU A 212 17.05 -29.62 -11.22
CA GLU A 212 16.24 -28.98 -10.18
C GLU A 212 16.39 -27.46 -10.22
N ILE A 213 15.30 -26.73 -9.98
CA ILE A 213 15.32 -25.25 -10.02
C ILE A 213 15.80 -24.72 -8.67
N ILE A 214 16.93 -24.02 -8.68
CA ILE A 214 17.58 -23.43 -7.49
C ILE A 214 17.08 -22.01 -7.23
N SER A 215 16.83 -21.24 -8.29
CA SER A 215 16.37 -19.86 -8.19
C SER A 215 15.45 -19.49 -9.35
N LYS A 216 14.51 -18.57 -9.08
CA LYS A 216 13.57 -18.02 -10.07
C LYS A 216 13.43 -16.54 -9.80
N PHE A 217 13.57 -15.72 -10.83
CA PHE A 217 13.38 -14.28 -10.76
C PHE A 217 12.74 -13.78 -12.04
N ALA A 218 11.88 -12.77 -11.93
CA ALA A 218 11.27 -12.14 -13.10
C ALA A 218 11.22 -10.62 -12.94
N THR A 219 11.42 -9.91 -14.04
CA THR A 219 11.29 -8.45 -14.12
C THR A 219 10.37 -8.04 -15.25
N SER A 220 9.73 -6.89 -15.11
CA SER A 220 8.93 -6.29 -16.19
C SER A 220 8.98 -4.77 -16.10
N PRO A 221 9.43 -4.08 -17.18
CA PRO A 221 9.42 -2.62 -17.22
C PRO A 221 8.03 -2.01 -17.06
N GLU A 222 6.97 -2.72 -17.46
CA GLU A 222 5.59 -2.26 -17.26
C GLU A 222 5.15 -2.37 -15.80
N ILE A 223 5.54 -3.46 -15.12
CA ILE A 223 5.24 -3.64 -13.70
C ILE A 223 6.03 -2.63 -12.86
N ASP A 224 7.28 -2.34 -13.20
CA ASP A 224 8.10 -1.33 -12.50
C ASP A 224 7.51 0.09 -12.58
N LYS A 225 6.69 0.37 -13.61
CA LYS A 225 5.97 1.65 -13.76
C LYS A 225 4.75 1.76 -12.83
N ILE A 226 4.29 0.66 -12.24
CA ILE A 226 3.22 0.68 -11.24
C ILE A 226 3.82 1.18 -9.94
N ASN A 227 3.98 2.48 -9.83
CA ASN A 227 4.47 3.15 -8.64
C ASN A 227 3.34 3.96 -7.97
N ARG A 228 3.63 4.53 -6.81
CA ARG A 228 2.70 5.40 -6.08
C ARG A 228 2.05 6.49 -6.96
N GLU A 229 2.79 7.13 -7.85
CA GLU A 229 2.26 8.18 -8.74
C GLU A 229 1.23 7.61 -9.73
N LEU A 230 1.54 6.47 -10.36
CA LEU A 230 0.62 5.78 -11.27
C LEU A 230 -0.66 5.35 -10.54
N ILE A 231 -0.55 4.87 -9.31
CA ILE A 231 -1.69 4.46 -8.48
C ILE A 231 -2.61 5.64 -8.18
N GLU A 232 -2.06 6.80 -7.82
CA GLU A 232 -2.85 8.03 -7.63
C GLU A 232 -3.55 8.45 -8.93
N ASN A 233 -2.88 8.35 -10.08
CA ASN A 233 -3.51 8.65 -11.38
C ASN A 233 -4.69 7.71 -11.68
N VAL A 234 -4.52 6.41 -11.44
CA VAL A 234 -5.60 5.41 -11.60
C VAL A 234 -6.80 5.74 -10.70
N LYS A 235 -6.53 6.11 -9.45
CA LYS A 235 -7.52 6.53 -8.46
C LYS A 235 -8.28 7.80 -8.90
N PHE A 236 -7.59 8.78 -9.50
CA PHE A 236 -8.24 9.99 -10.02
C PHE A 236 -9.07 9.75 -11.28
N ASP A 237 -8.60 8.92 -12.21
CA ASP A 237 -9.39 8.51 -13.38
C ASP A 237 -10.68 7.81 -12.96
N PHE A 238 -10.61 7.04 -11.87
CA PHE A 238 -11.77 6.40 -11.26
C PHE A 238 -12.79 7.39 -10.73
N LEU A 239 -12.37 8.39 -9.93
CA LEU A 239 -13.26 9.45 -9.44
C LEU A 239 -13.93 10.22 -10.59
N ARG A 240 -13.19 10.46 -11.68
CA ARG A 240 -13.72 11.10 -12.88
C ARG A 240 -14.75 10.23 -13.60
N ALA A 241 -14.54 8.91 -13.64
CA ALA A 241 -15.48 7.97 -14.24
C ALA A 241 -16.79 7.88 -13.43
N ALA A 242 -16.69 7.78 -12.10
CA ALA A 242 -17.85 7.74 -11.21
C ALA A 242 -18.72 9.01 -11.34
N LYS A 243 -18.10 10.19 -11.45
CA LYS A 243 -18.82 11.45 -11.68
C LYS A 243 -19.60 11.51 -13.00
N LYS A 244 -19.15 10.78 -14.02
CA LYS A 244 -19.75 10.83 -15.38
C LYS A 244 -20.90 9.85 -15.57
N LYS A 245 -21.00 8.79 -14.76
CA LYS A 245 -22.08 7.82 -14.88
C LYS A 245 -23.37 8.35 -14.28
N THR A 246 -24.47 8.18 -14.99
CA THR A 246 -25.82 8.35 -14.46
C THR A 246 -26.22 7.05 -13.77
N ALA A 247 -26.73 7.13 -12.53
CA ALA A 247 -27.20 5.94 -11.81
C ALA A 247 -28.27 5.21 -12.64
N ILE A 248 -28.10 3.91 -12.80
CA ILE A 248 -29.09 3.03 -13.42
C ILE A 248 -30.02 2.55 -12.29
N ASN A 249 -31.29 2.97 -12.31
CA ASN A 249 -32.34 2.50 -11.40
C ASN A 249 -31.96 2.46 -9.91
N VAL A 250 -31.78 3.63 -9.30
CA VAL A 250 -31.68 3.73 -7.85
C VAL A 250 -32.67 4.77 -7.34
N ASP A 251 -33.66 4.34 -6.54
CA ASP A 251 -34.63 5.20 -5.84
C ASP A 251 -34.01 5.90 -4.61
N LYS A 252 -32.77 5.51 -4.28
CA LYS A 252 -31.94 6.05 -3.22
C LYS A 252 -31.17 7.28 -3.70
N ASN A 253 -31.08 8.29 -2.84
CA ASN A 253 -30.40 9.54 -3.16
C ASN A 253 -29.20 9.84 -2.29
N LEU A 254 -29.19 9.34 -1.04
CA LEU A 254 -28.07 9.50 -0.10
C LEU A 254 -27.22 8.24 -0.09
N PHE A 255 -26.02 8.31 -0.66
CA PHE A 255 -25.09 7.19 -0.73
C PHE A 255 -24.00 7.33 0.33
N THR A 256 -23.65 6.24 1.02
CA THR A 256 -22.31 6.14 1.64
C THR A 256 -21.24 5.94 0.56
N MET A 257 -19.96 5.98 0.94
CA MET A 257 -18.88 5.69 -0.03
C MET A 257 -19.07 4.32 -0.68
N GLU A 258 -19.34 3.28 0.11
CA GLU A 258 -19.54 1.93 -0.43
C GLU A 258 -20.68 1.87 -1.43
N GLU A 259 -21.84 2.41 -1.05
CA GLU A 259 -23.05 2.39 -1.88
C GLU A 259 -22.87 3.21 -3.16
N TYR A 260 -22.11 4.30 -3.09
CA TYR A 260 -21.82 5.10 -4.26
C TYR A 260 -20.92 4.36 -5.25
N PHE A 261 -19.89 3.67 -4.76
CA PHE A 261 -19.06 2.86 -5.66
C PHE A 261 -19.89 1.73 -6.27
N ASP A 262 -20.72 1.05 -5.50
CA ASP A 262 -21.60 0.00 -6.01
C ASP A 262 -22.58 0.54 -7.07
N ALA A 263 -23.13 1.74 -6.88
CA ALA A 263 -24.11 2.32 -7.81
C ALA A 263 -23.48 2.96 -9.06
N PHE A 264 -22.29 3.55 -8.95
CA PHE A 264 -21.69 4.39 -10.00
C PHE A 264 -20.40 3.80 -10.60
N THR A 265 -20.02 2.59 -10.21
CA THR A 265 -18.80 1.93 -10.68
C THR A 265 -19.10 0.48 -11.03
N ASP A 266 -18.29 -0.16 -11.89
CA ASP A 266 -18.59 -1.53 -12.28
C ASP A 266 -18.35 -2.46 -11.07
N ASN A 267 -19.26 -3.43 -10.83
CA ASN A 267 -19.41 -4.39 -9.71
C ASN A 267 -18.15 -5.18 -9.23
N LYS A 268 -16.94 -4.80 -9.62
CA LYS A 268 -15.67 -5.41 -9.22
C LYS A 268 -14.84 -4.55 -8.26
N LEU A 269 -15.25 -3.31 -8.02
CA LEU A 269 -14.46 -2.34 -7.27
C LEU A 269 -15.04 -2.08 -5.90
N LYS A 270 -14.32 -2.55 -4.88
CA LYS A 270 -14.62 -2.20 -3.49
C LYS A 270 -13.91 -0.89 -3.17
N PRO A 271 -14.54 0.07 -2.49
CA PRO A 271 -13.87 1.31 -2.11
C PRO A 271 -12.59 1.09 -1.29
N GLY A 272 -12.53 0.00 -0.51
CA GLY A 272 -11.35 -0.46 0.22
C GLY A 272 -10.11 -0.74 -0.64
N THR A 273 -10.25 -0.83 -1.98
CA THR A 273 -9.10 -0.92 -2.90
C THR A 273 -8.21 0.33 -2.84
N PHE A 274 -8.81 1.51 -2.65
CA PHE A 274 -8.06 2.78 -2.63
C PHE A 274 -8.23 3.60 -1.36
N TYR A 275 -9.35 3.44 -0.64
CA TYR A 275 -9.72 4.31 0.47
C TYR A 275 -9.89 3.49 1.75
N ILE A 276 -9.20 3.93 2.80
CA ILE A 276 -9.29 3.32 4.14
C ILE A 276 -10.49 3.91 4.90
N ASN A 277 -10.84 5.17 4.63
CA ASN A 277 -11.96 5.87 5.26
C ASN A 277 -12.57 6.96 4.36
N ASP A 278 -13.77 7.42 4.74
CA ASP A 278 -14.56 8.45 4.06
C ASP A 278 -13.82 9.78 3.87
N ASN A 279 -12.98 10.17 4.84
CA ASN A 279 -12.24 11.43 4.78
C ASN A 279 -11.15 11.41 3.70
N ASN A 280 -10.46 10.29 3.51
CA ASN A 280 -9.46 10.16 2.43
C ASN A 280 -10.13 10.31 1.06
N PHE A 281 -11.26 9.64 0.87
CA PHE A 281 -12.05 9.78 -0.35
C PHE A 281 -12.49 11.23 -0.60
N LEU A 282 -12.99 11.91 0.44
CA LEU A 282 -13.41 13.30 0.32
C LEU A 282 -12.24 14.22 -0.07
N GLU A 283 -11.10 14.12 0.60
CA GLU A 283 -9.91 14.94 0.28
C GLU A 283 -9.47 14.74 -1.18
N ASP A 284 -9.42 13.50 -1.66
CA ASP A 284 -9.05 13.21 -3.04
C ASP A 284 -10.10 13.73 -4.04
N LEU A 285 -11.38 13.66 -3.67
CA LEU A 285 -12.47 14.20 -4.46
C LEU A 285 -12.39 15.74 -4.57
N LEU A 286 -12.06 16.41 -3.47
CA LEU A 286 -11.86 17.86 -3.39
C LEU A 286 -10.66 18.31 -4.23
N ASN A 287 -9.57 17.54 -4.22
CA ASN A 287 -8.36 17.81 -5.00
C ASN A 287 -8.63 17.77 -6.52
N VAL A 288 -9.49 16.87 -6.99
CA VAL A 288 -9.81 16.75 -8.43
C VAL A 288 -10.87 17.74 -8.89
N SER A 289 -11.74 18.23 -8.00
CA SER A 289 -12.94 18.95 -8.39
C SER A 289 -12.77 20.43 -8.71
N ALA A 290 -11.59 21.04 -8.48
CA ALA A 290 -11.36 22.48 -8.60
C ALA A 290 -12.50 23.30 -7.95
N THR A 291 -12.95 22.86 -6.77
CA THR A 291 -14.18 23.33 -6.15
C THR A 291 -14.02 24.71 -5.52
N LYS A 292 -15.03 25.57 -5.69
CA LYS A 292 -15.13 26.87 -5.01
C LYS A 292 -15.32 26.72 -3.49
N HIS A 293 -15.83 25.57 -3.04
CA HIS A 293 -16.21 25.30 -1.65
C HIS A 293 -15.15 24.47 -0.92
N TYR A 294 -13.92 24.39 -1.43
CA TYR A 294 -12.83 23.62 -0.84
C TYR A 294 -12.66 23.86 0.67
N LYS A 295 -12.58 25.14 1.08
CA LYS A 295 -12.41 25.50 2.51
C LYS A 295 -13.61 25.09 3.37
N HIS A 296 -14.82 25.20 2.82
CA HIS A 296 -16.09 24.89 3.49
C HIS A 296 -16.19 23.38 3.74
N LEU A 297 -16.00 22.58 2.69
CA LEU A 297 -16.06 21.11 2.74
C LEU A 297 -14.96 20.53 3.64
N ARG A 298 -13.75 21.09 3.58
CA ARG A 298 -12.64 20.68 4.46
C ARG A 298 -12.93 20.97 5.94
N TYR A 299 -13.52 22.13 6.22
CA TYR A 299 -13.95 22.46 7.59
C TYR A 299 -15.02 21.49 8.10
N LEU A 300 -16.08 21.26 7.32
CA LEU A 300 -17.17 20.35 7.70
C LEU A 300 -16.69 18.90 7.88
N SER A 301 -15.81 18.43 6.99
CA SER A 301 -15.18 17.11 7.12
C SER A 301 -14.43 16.95 8.43
N SER A 302 -13.67 17.97 8.84
CA SER A 302 -12.93 17.93 10.11
C SER A 302 -13.83 17.88 11.36
N LYS A 303 -15.11 18.25 11.22
CA LYS A 303 -16.12 18.26 12.29
C LYS A 303 -17.09 17.08 12.21
N HIS A 304 -16.94 16.22 11.21
CA HIS A 304 -17.88 15.15 10.96
C HIS A 304 -17.76 14.03 12.00
N ALA A 305 -18.86 13.71 12.68
CA ALA A 305 -19.00 12.63 13.64
C ALA A 305 -19.10 11.26 12.93
N THR A 306 -17.98 10.80 12.37
CA THR A 306 -17.89 9.55 11.57
C THR A 306 -18.25 8.29 12.37
N GLU A 307 -18.02 8.31 13.68
CA GLU A 307 -18.37 7.24 14.61
C GLU A 307 -19.90 7.09 14.81
N VAL A 308 -20.67 8.14 14.53
CA VAL A 308 -22.14 8.14 14.65
C VAL A 308 -22.79 7.90 13.30
N MET A 309 -22.30 8.58 12.25
CA MET A 309 -22.84 8.47 10.89
C MET A 309 -21.70 8.51 9.88
N LYS A 310 -21.68 7.53 8.96
CA LYS A 310 -20.81 7.59 7.78
C LYS A 310 -21.09 8.81 6.92
N LEU A 311 -20.09 9.32 6.21
CA LEU A 311 -20.28 10.45 5.31
C LEU A 311 -21.23 10.06 4.19
N ARG A 312 -22.18 10.94 3.86
CA ARG A 312 -23.17 10.70 2.82
C ARG A 312 -23.07 11.76 1.73
N PHE A 313 -23.43 11.38 0.51
CA PHE A 313 -23.40 12.29 -0.63
C PHE A 313 -24.44 11.95 -1.70
N THR A 314 -24.76 12.96 -2.49
CA THR A 314 -25.70 12.89 -3.62
C THR A 314 -24.95 13.17 -4.92
N GLN A 315 -25.41 12.62 -6.05
CA GLN A 315 -24.75 12.81 -7.35
C GLN A 315 -25.17 14.10 -8.08
N ASN A 316 -26.44 14.49 -7.97
CA ASN A 316 -27.04 15.57 -8.77
C ASN A 316 -28.02 16.42 -7.93
N PRO A 317 -27.66 17.66 -7.53
CA PRO A 317 -26.31 18.23 -7.63
C PRO A 317 -25.32 17.46 -6.74
N PHE A 318 -24.05 17.37 -7.13
CA PHE A 318 -23.05 16.67 -6.32
C PHE A 318 -22.90 17.39 -4.98
N SER A 319 -23.30 16.74 -3.88
CA SER A 319 -23.35 17.37 -2.55
C SER A 319 -22.99 16.40 -1.43
N PHE A 320 -22.64 16.94 -0.26
CA PHE A 320 -22.27 16.18 0.93
C PHE A 320 -23.21 16.47 2.09
N PHE A 321 -23.40 15.46 2.93
CA PHE A 321 -24.20 15.50 4.14
C PHE A 321 -23.31 15.10 5.31
N PHE A 322 -22.93 16.10 6.12
CA PHE A 322 -22.11 15.92 7.31
C PHE A 322 -23.00 15.85 8.53
N LEU A 323 -22.71 14.94 9.45
CA LEU A 323 -23.24 14.99 10.81
C LEU A 323 -22.22 15.68 11.71
N ILE A 324 -22.63 16.76 12.39
CA ILE A 324 -21.82 17.46 13.39
C ILE A 324 -22.50 17.32 14.74
N GLN A 325 -21.71 17.00 15.77
CA GLN A 325 -22.18 16.93 17.14
C GLN A 325 -22.03 18.30 17.81
N GLY A 326 -23.18 18.95 18.10
CA GLY A 326 -23.25 20.15 18.95
C GLY A 326 -23.34 19.78 20.43
N GLU A 327 -23.59 20.75 21.31
CA GLU A 327 -23.73 20.48 22.76
C GLU A 327 -25.02 19.71 23.05
N MET A 328 -26.16 20.25 22.61
CA MET A 328 -27.48 19.69 22.88
C MET A 328 -28.02 18.83 21.72
N ASN A 329 -27.64 19.15 20.48
CA ASN A 329 -28.23 18.59 19.28
C ASN A 329 -27.20 17.91 18.37
N TYR A 330 -27.69 17.06 17.47
CA TYR A 330 -26.97 16.75 16.24
C TYR A 330 -27.35 17.74 15.16
N HIS A 331 -26.40 18.07 14.29
CA HIS A 331 -26.60 18.96 13.17
C HIS A 331 -26.26 18.24 11.88
N ILE A 332 -27.24 18.07 11.00
CA ILE A 332 -26.99 17.56 9.65
C ILE A 332 -26.77 18.75 8.73
N VAL A 333 -25.59 18.82 8.13
CA VAL A 333 -25.16 19.91 7.25
C VAL A 333 -25.11 19.42 5.82
N TRP A 334 -25.94 20.00 4.95
CA TRP A 334 -25.91 19.75 3.51
C TRP A 334 -25.16 20.88 2.81
N GLU A 335 -24.05 20.51 2.15
CA GLU A 335 -23.19 21.43 1.39
C GLU A 335 -22.94 20.90 -0.01
N THR A 336 -23.02 21.77 -1.02
CA THR A 336 -22.81 21.35 -2.41
C THR A 336 -21.35 21.42 -2.81
N LEU A 337 -20.95 20.58 -3.76
CA LEU A 337 -19.56 20.55 -4.21
C LEU A 337 -19.19 21.79 -5.04
N ASN A 338 -20.04 22.20 -5.99
CA ASN A 338 -19.65 23.16 -7.04
C ASN A 338 -20.74 24.18 -7.41
N THR A 339 -21.94 24.09 -6.87
CA THR A 339 -23.06 25.00 -7.17
C THR A 339 -23.08 26.14 -6.16
N ALA A 340 -23.47 27.35 -6.59
CA ALA A 340 -23.50 28.54 -5.72
C ALA A 340 -24.73 28.55 -4.78
N GLU A 341 -25.01 27.41 -4.14
CA GLU A 341 -26.14 27.23 -3.24
C GLU A 341 -25.73 27.60 -1.80
N ALA A 342 -26.71 27.78 -0.91
CA ALA A 342 -26.44 28.00 0.51
C ALA A 342 -26.10 26.68 1.20
N THR A 343 -25.42 26.75 2.34
CA THR A 343 -25.33 25.60 3.26
C THR A 343 -26.63 25.47 4.03
N TYR A 344 -27.14 24.25 4.15
CA TYR A 344 -28.39 23.96 4.88
C TYR A 344 -28.11 23.14 6.14
N ILE A 345 -28.70 23.51 7.26
CA ILE A 345 -28.42 22.90 8.57
C ILE A 345 -29.72 22.52 9.28
N TRP A 346 -29.89 21.22 9.53
CA TRP A 346 -30.97 20.68 10.35
C TRP A 346 -30.43 20.37 11.74
N SER A 347 -31.02 20.98 12.77
CA SER A 347 -30.71 20.69 14.17
C SER A 347 -31.76 19.71 14.70
N ILE A 348 -31.30 18.58 15.23
CA ILE A 348 -32.15 17.50 15.72
C ILE A 348 -31.69 17.02 17.09
N GLU A 349 -32.62 16.45 17.85
CA GLU A 349 -32.29 15.78 19.11
C GLU A 349 -31.28 14.65 18.88
N LYS A 350 -30.41 14.41 19.88
CA LYS A 350 -29.41 13.33 19.85
C LYS A 350 -29.99 11.94 20.06
N ALA A 351 -30.96 11.57 19.23
CA ALA A 351 -31.63 10.28 19.26
C ALA A 351 -31.42 9.53 17.92
N PRO A 352 -30.98 8.25 17.94
CA PRO A 352 -30.75 7.47 16.73
C PRO A 352 -31.96 7.36 15.81
N ASP A 353 -33.17 7.26 16.38
CA ASP A 353 -34.40 7.14 15.60
C ASP A 353 -34.79 8.46 14.93
N VAL A 354 -34.58 9.58 15.62
CA VAL A 354 -34.76 10.92 15.04
C VAL A 354 -33.79 11.09 13.88
N LEU A 355 -32.49 10.79 14.06
CA LEU A 355 -31.49 10.85 12.99
C LEU A 355 -31.89 10.02 11.76
N LYS A 356 -32.32 8.77 11.95
CA LYS A 356 -32.79 7.92 10.84
C LYS A 356 -33.99 8.53 10.12
N SER A 357 -34.97 9.02 10.87
CA SER A 357 -36.18 9.63 10.30
C SER A 357 -35.87 10.92 9.53
N THR A 358 -34.96 11.76 10.03
CA THR A 358 -34.51 12.99 9.36
C THR A 358 -33.75 12.66 8.08
N LEU A 359 -32.89 11.64 8.07
CA LEU A 359 -32.20 11.22 6.85
C LEU A 359 -33.19 10.75 5.76
N LYS A 360 -34.27 10.05 6.15
CA LYS A 360 -35.33 9.66 5.23
C LYS A 360 -36.06 10.88 4.66
N GLN A 361 -36.42 11.85 5.52
CA GLN A 361 -37.03 13.11 5.09
C GLN A 361 -36.13 13.87 4.11
N MET A 362 -34.81 13.85 4.32
CA MET A 362 -33.86 14.45 3.38
C MET A 362 -33.88 13.77 2.01
N GLU A 363 -33.97 12.44 1.96
CA GLU A 363 -34.11 11.73 0.68
C GLU A 363 -35.41 12.13 -0.05
N ASP A 364 -36.51 12.28 0.69
CA ASP A 364 -37.79 12.76 0.15
C ASP A 364 -37.67 14.20 -0.39
N ILE A 365 -36.99 15.10 0.33
CA ILE A 365 -36.70 16.47 -0.11
C ILE A 365 -35.88 16.45 -1.40
N ILE A 366 -34.85 15.60 -1.49
CA ILE A 366 -34.03 15.49 -2.71
C ILE A 366 -34.86 14.97 -3.89
N ASN A 367 -35.72 13.97 -3.67
CA ASN A 367 -36.64 13.47 -4.68
C ASN A 367 -37.62 14.55 -5.18
N LEU A 368 -38.14 15.35 -4.25
CA LEU A 368 -39.01 16.47 -4.56
C LEU A 368 -38.28 17.53 -5.38
N ILE A 369 -37.05 17.89 -5.01
CA ILE A 369 -36.21 18.84 -5.75
C ILE A 369 -35.89 18.32 -7.15
N LYS A 370 -35.61 17.01 -7.30
CA LYS A 370 -35.35 16.40 -8.61
C LYS A 370 -36.59 16.41 -9.52
N SER A 371 -37.77 16.18 -8.96
CA SER A 371 -39.02 16.06 -9.74
C SER A 371 -39.68 17.41 -10.05
N LYS A 372 -39.70 18.35 -9.10
CA LYS A 372 -40.40 19.64 -9.21
C LYS A 372 -39.46 20.85 -9.32
N GLY A 373 -38.16 20.65 -9.13
CA GLY A 373 -37.17 21.72 -9.11
C GLY A 373 -37.04 22.41 -7.75
N ARG A 374 -35.85 22.97 -7.48
CA ARG A 374 -35.50 23.62 -6.22
C ARG A 374 -36.41 24.81 -5.87
N THR A 375 -36.75 25.65 -6.85
CA THR A 375 -37.58 26.84 -6.62
C THR A 375 -38.97 26.47 -6.10
N ALA A 376 -39.54 25.36 -6.57
CA ALA A 376 -40.84 24.89 -6.11
C ALA A 376 -40.79 24.38 -4.65
N TYR A 377 -39.66 23.82 -4.23
CA TYR A 377 -39.46 23.39 -2.85
C TYR A 377 -39.30 24.58 -1.89
N LEU A 378 -38.48 25.57 -2.26
CA LEU A 378 -38.19 26.73 -1.39
C LEU A 378 -39.38 27.65 -1.11
N ILE A 379 -40.49 27.51 -1.85
CA ILE A 379 -41.73 28.25 -1.65
C ILE A 379 -42.60 27.63 -0.53
N ILE A 380 -42.29 26.41 -0.09
CA ILE A 380 -43.00 25.74 1.01
C ILE A 380 -42.53 26.39 2.33
N GLU A 381 -43.42 27.14 3.00
CA GLU A 381 -43.10 28.10 4.06
C GLU A 381 -42.63 27.52 5.41
N GLU A 382 -42.50 26.21 5.56
CA GLU A 382 -42.14 25.55 6.84
C GLU A 382 -40.88 24.70 6.72
N ASP A 383 -39.74 25.34 6.45
CA ASP A 383 -38.47 24.64 6.45
C ASP A 383 -37.89 24.55 7.87
N SER A 384 -37.73 23.32 8.37
CA SER A 384 -37.15 22.97 9.68
C SER A 384 -35.61 23.13 9.75
N PHE A 385 -35.04 24.00 8.90
CA PHE A 385 -33.59 24.15 8.75
C PHE A 385 -33.13 25.59 8.63
N SER A 386 -31.87 25.81 9.01
CA SER A 386 -31.18 27.10 8.84
C SER A 386 -30.43 27.15 7.51
N ARG A 387 -30.35 28.34 6.90
CA ARG A 387 -29.61 28.60 5.66
C ARG A 387 -28.44 29.53 5.94
N VAL A 388 -27.24 29.15 5.50
CA VAL A 388 -26.04 30.00 5.57
C VAL A 388 -25.57 30.30 4.16
N TYR A 389 -25.62 31.57 3.78
CA TYR A 389 -25.26 32.02 2.44
C TYR A 389 -23.75 32.25 2.32
N HIS A 390 -23.21 31.88 1.16
CA HIS A 390 -21.82 32.08 0.82
C HIS A 390 -21.59 33.50 0.27
N ASP A 391 -20.53 34.16 0.75
CA ASP A 391 -20.03 35.43 0.20
C ASP A 391 -18.83 35.14 -0.73
N TYR A 392 -19.05 35.29 -2.03
CA TYR A 392 -18.03 35.04 -3.06
C TYR A 392 -17.27 36.30 -3.48
N THR A 393 -17.61 37.47 -2.92
CA THR A 393 -17.00 38.74 -3.33
C THR A 393 -15.57 38.88 -2.80
N GLU A 394 -15.33 38.39 -1.58
CA GLU A 394 -14.01 38.40 -0.92
C GLU A 394 -13.68 36.99 -0.38
N PRO A 395 -12.97 36.14 -1.13
CA PRO A 395 -12.83 34.70 -0.80
C PRO A 395 -12.13 34.37 0.53
N ALA A 396 -11.35 35.29 1.09
CA ALA A 396 -10.73 35.12 2.41
C ALA A 396 -11.75 35.40 3.52
N ASP A 397 -12.47 36.52 3.42
CA ASP A 397 -13.40 36.99 4.45
C ASP A 397 -14.75 36.28 4.37
N GLY A 398 -15.18 35.89 3.17
CA GLY A 398 -16.42 35.15 2.96
C GLY A 398 -16.45 33.80 3.67
N PHE A 399 -15.33 33.06 3.68
CA PHE A 399 -15.22 31.82 4.44
C PHE A 399 -15.26 32.07 5.96
N VAL A 400 -14.62 33.14 6.44
CA VAL A 400 -14.61 33.48 7.88
C VAL A 400 -16.02 33.86 8.36
N LYS A 401 -16.74 34.67 7.57
CA LYS A 401 -18.15 35.03 7.83
C LYS A 401 -19.03 33.78 7.86
N TRP A 402 -18.93 32.95 6.83
CA TRP A 402 -19.68 31.69 6.74
C TRP A 402 -19.40 30.78 7.94
N LYS A 403 -18.13 30.60 8.30
CA LYS A 403 -17.72 29.75 9.41
C LYS A 403 -18.30 30.24 10.74
N SER A 404 -18.23 31.56 10.97
CA SER A 404 -18.76 32.18 12.19
C SER A 404 -20.28 31.96 12.31
N GLU A 405 -21.01 32.07 11.20
CA GLU A 405 -22.46 31.84 11.19
C GLU A 405 -22.82 30.38 11.41
N ILE A 406 -22.06 29.44 10.83
CA ILE A 406 -22.23 28.01 11.12
C ILE A 406 -21.96 27.72 12.59
N GLU A 407 -20.84 28.17 13.16
CA GLU A 407 -20.49 27.91 14.56
C GLU A 407 -21.57 28.43 15.52
N ARG A 408 -22.22 29.56 15.19
CA ARG A 408 -23.36 30.10 15.93
C ARG A 408 -24.60 29.18 15.93
N ILE A 409 -24.83 28.44 14.84
CA ILE A 409 -25.96 27.50 14.69
C ILE A 409 -25.66 26.14 15.35
N LEU A 410 -24.38 25.75 15.39
CA LEU A 410 -23.91 24.48 15.94
C LEU A 410 -23.73 24.48 17.47
N THR A 411 -23.77 25.67 18.08
CA THR A 411 -23.78 25.85 19.54
C THR A 411 -25.20 25.58 20.03
#